data_AF-A0A0C3F101-F1
#
_entry.id   AF-A0A0C3F101-F1
#
_cell.length_a   1.000
_cell.length_b   1.000
_cell.length_c   1.000
_cell.angle_alpha   90.00
_cell.angle_beta   90.00
_cell.angle_gamma   90.00
#
_symmetry.space_group_name_H-M   'P 1'
#
loop_
_entity.id
_entity.type
_entity.pdbx_description
1 polymer ?
#
loop_
_entity_poly.entity_id
_entity_poly.type
_entity_poly.pdbx_seq_one_letter_code
_entity_poly.pdbx_strand_id
1 'polypeptide(L)'
;YMDDYFGWDFEGNNVFYHGKLHPHRQVQLLILWECISCPFDDKKQEHGAMLKIIGFWVDINQGTISLAPSSVTDIIDKIKSFLATTGHALALCDWQRLAGHLNWLLNVLPWGCPALSELYRKMSGKFHTYRGIHINASVTAEITWLVSIIPRSIGVQCSDSGLW
;
A
#
# COMPACT_ATOMS: atom_id res chain seq x y z
N TYR A 1 -1.06 17.47 12.44
CA TYR A 1 -2.10 16.44 12.30
C TYR A 1 -1.38 15.17 11.92
N MET A 2 -1.44 14.15 12.77
CA MET A 2 -0.85 12.85 12.48
C MET A 2 -1.93 11.96 11.88
N ASP A 3 -1.69 11.47 10.65
CA ASP A 3 -2.73 10.77 9.88
C ASP A 3 -2.60 9.24 10.01
N ASP A 4 -1.37 8.73 9.92
CA ASP A 4 -1.11 7.29 9.85
C ASP A 4 -0.07 6.86 10.89
N TYR A 5 -0.52 6.24 11.98
CA TYR A 5 0.33 5.52 12.93
C TYR A 5 -0.33 4.20 13.29
N PHE A 6 0.47 3.14 13.33
CA PHE A 6 0.02 1.78 13.64
C PHE A 6 0.94 1.17 14.69
N GLY A 7 0.37 0.35 15.57
CA GLY A 7 1.11 -0.32 16.63
C GLY A 7 0.44 -1.62 17.02
N TRP A 8 1.06 -2.35 17.94
CA TRP A 8 0.55 -3.59 18.48
C TRP A 8 0.56 -3.55 20.00
N ASP A 9 -0.39 -4.26 20.60
CA ASP A 9 -0.46 -4.51 22.02
C ASP A 9 -0.97 -5.93 22.26
N PHE A 10 -0.77 -6.45 23.47
CA PHE A 10 -1.29 -7.76 23.85
C PHE A 10 -2.80 -7.71 24.08
N GLU A 11 -3.48 -8.81 23.75
CA GLU A 11 -4.91 -8.95 24.05
C GLU A 11 -5.16 -8.78 25.56
N GLY A 12 -6.22 -8.06 25.90
CA GLY A 12 -6.58 -7.76 27.29
C GLY A 12 -5.83 -6.59 27.92
N ASN A 13 -4.76 -6.08 27.30
CA ASN A 13 -4.06 -4.89 27.78
C ASN A 13 -4.78 -3.59 27.38
N ASN A 14 -6.02 -3.42 27.87
CA ASN A 14 -6.88 -2.30 27.54
C ASN A 14 -7.06 -1.34 28.71
N VAL A 15 -7.21 -0.06 28.41
CA VAL A 15 -7.54 1.00 29.36
C VAL A 15 -8.72 1.83 28.86
N PHE A 16 -9.48 2.41 29.79
CA PHE A 16 -10.62 3.26 29.44
C PHE A 16 -10.15 4.68 29.11
N TYR A 17 -10.46 5.14 27.90
CA TYR A 17 -10.08 6.46 27.40
C TYR A 17 -11.17 6.96 26.44
N HIS A 18 -11.52 8.25 26.52
CA HIS A 18 -12.57 8.89 25.71
C HIS A 18 -13.89 8.09 25.62
N GLY A 19 -14.31 7.46 26.72
CA GLY A 19 -15.58 6.73 26.80
C GLY A 19 -15.56 5.31 26.21
N LYS A 20 -14.40 4.78 25.81
CA LYS A 20 -14.24 3.44 25.22
C LYS A 20 -12.99 2.75 25.77
N LEU A 21 -12.92 1.43 25.58
CA LEU A 21 -11.69 0.67 25.83
C LEU A 21 -10.76 0.79 24.62
N HIS A 22 -9.48 1.03 24.90
CA HIS A 22 -8.41 1.09 23.92
C HIS A 22 -7.17 0.34 24.43
N PRO A 23 -6.32 -0.19 23.55
CA PRO A 23 -5.03 -0.75 23.94
C PRO A 23 -4.18 0.27 24.71
N HIS A 24 -3.49 -0.19 25.75
CA HIS A 24 -2.71 0.66 26.64
C HIS A 24 -1.68 1.50 25.89
N ARG A 25 -0.90 0.88 25.00
CA ARG A 25 0.12 1.57 24.19
C ARG A 25 -0.49 2.60 23.23
N GLN A 26 -1.69 2.34 22.73
CA GLN A 26 -2.40 3.30 21.90
C GLN A 26 -2.76 4.55 22.73
N VAL A 27 -3.28 4.37 23.94
CA VAL A 27 -3.63 5.49 24.82
C VAL A 27 -2.39 6.27 25.27
N GLN A 28 -1.27 5.61 25.54
CA GLN A 28 0.00 6.30 25.83
C GLN A 28 0.42 7.25 24.70
N LEU A 29 0.24 6.84 23.45
CA LEU A 29 0.52 7.69 22.30
C LEU A 29 -0.47 8.85 22.17
N LEU A 30 -1.76 8.60 22.42
CA LEU A 30 -2.78 9.65 22.38
C LEU A 30 -2.52 10.72 23.43
N ILE A 31 -2.16 10.33 24.66
CA ILE A 31 -1.75 11.26 25.72
C ILE A 31 -0.52 12.06 25.28
N LEU A 32 0.48 11.41 24.68
CA LEU A 32 1.64 12.11 24.14
C LEU A 32 1.22 13.16 23.10
N TRP A 33 0.32 12.81 22.19
CA TRP A 33 -0.20 13.74 21.18
C TRP A 33 -0.96 14.91 21.80
N GLU A 34 -1.78 14.69 22.83
CA GLU A 34 -2.41 15.77 23.60
C GLU A 34 -1.37 16.69 24.22
N CYS A 35 -0.33 16.13 24.86
CA CYS A 35 0.74 16.90 25.49
C CYS A 35 1.48 17.81 24.50
N ILE A 36 1.69 17.37 23.26
CA ILE A 36 2.34 18.17 22.21
C ILE A 36 1.35 18.95 21.34
N SER A 37 0.06 18.96 21.70
CA SER A 37 -1.00 19.59 20.91
C SER A 37 -1.06 19.11 19.46
N CYS A 38 -0.71 17.84 19.21
CA CYS A 38 -0.87 17.21 17.90
C CYS A 38 -2.31 16.73 17.74
N PRO A 39 -3.08 17.26 16.77
CA PRO A 39 -4.47 16.86 16.60
C PRO A 39 -4.57 15.44 16.03
N PHE A 40 -5.54 14.69 16.55
CA PHE A 40 -5.97 13.37 16.09
C PHE A 40 -7.51 13.28 16.10
N ASP A 41 -8.06 12.24 15.47
CA ASP A 41 -9.52 11.99 15.41
C ASP A 41 -9.84 10.66 16.09
N ASP A 42 -10.76 10.66 17.06
CA ASP A 42 -11.23 9.47 17.78
C ASP A 42 -11.78 8.40 16.81
N LYS A 43 -12.38 8.81 15.68
CA LYS A 43 -12.92 7.88 14.67
C LYS A 43 -11.83 7.07 13.97
N LYS A 44 -10.59 7.57 13.97
CA LYS A 44 -9.43 6.89 13.40
C LYS A 44 -8.72 5.99 14.41
N GLN A 45 -9.12 6.01 15.68
CA GLN A 45 -8.51 5.23 16.76
C GLN A 45 -9.06 3.80 16.82
N GLU A 46 -9.00 3.11 15.69
CA GLU A 46 -9.44 1.73 15.53
C GLU A 46 -8.41 0.76 16.13
N HIS A 47 -8.88 -0.36 16.68
CA HIS A 47 -8.04 -1.45 17.19
C HIS A 47 -8.75 -2.79 17.01
N GLY A 48 -7.97 -3.87 16.92
CA GLY A 48 -8.48 -5.22 16.75
C GLY A 48 -7.44 -6.14 16.11
N ALA A 49 -7.76 -7.43 16.05
CA ALA A 49 -6.89 -8.43 15.42
C ALA A 49 -6.75 -8.26 13.90
N MET A 50 -7.79 -7.72 13.25
CA MET A 50 -7.80 -7.42 11.83
C MET A 50 -8.19 -5.97 11.60
N LEU A 51 -7.33 -5.20 10.94
CA LEU A 51 -7.53 -3.77 10.69
C LEU A 51 -7.28 -3.42 9.23
N LYS A 52 -7.96 -2.36 8.77
CA LYS A 52 -7.71 -1.80 7.45
C LYS A 52 -6.69 -0.66 7.55
N ILE A 53 -5.46 -0.92 7.12
CA ILE A 53 -4.32 0.01 7.18
C ILE A 53 -4.00 0.48 5.76
N ILE A 54 -4.12 1.79 5.50
CA ILE A 54 -3.86 2.45 4.19
C ILE A 54 -4.48 1.73 2.97
N GLY A 55 -5.62 1.04 3.18
CA GLY A 55 -6.32 0.29 2.14
C GLY A 55 -6.09 -1.23 2.14
N PHE A 56 -5.18 -1.74 2.96
CA PHE A 56 -4.86 -3.16 3.12
C PHE A 56 -5.51 -3.74 4.36
N TRP A 57 -5.93 -5.01 4.29
CA TRP A 57 -6.34 -5.78 5.46
C TRP A 57 -5.12 -6.41 6.10
N VAL A 58 -4.85 -6.04 7.34
CA VAL A 58 -3.76 -6.59 8.15
C VAL A 58 -4.38 -7.46 9.22
N ASP A 59 -4.08 -8.76 9.19
CA ASP A 59 -4.44 -9.71 10.24
C ASP A 59 -3.18 -10.08 11.01
N ILE A 60 -3.10 -9.62 12.27
CA ILE A 60 -1.91 -9.82 13.12
C ILE A 60 -1.78 -11.27 13.62
N ASN A 61 -2.91 -11.98 13.78
CA ASN A 61 -2.90 -13.35 14.28
C ASN A 61 -2.42 -14.32 13.21
N GLN A 62 -2.77 -14.07 11.95
CA GLN A 62 -2.27 -14.82 10.80
C GLN A 62 -0.95 -14.27 10.26
N GLY A 63 -0.55 -13.07 10.70
CA GLY A 63 0.60 -12.36 10.14
C GLY A 63 0.44 -12.07 8.64
N THR A 64 -0.78 -11.83 8.16
CA THR A 64 -1.05 -11.64 6.72
C THR A 64 -1.39 -10.21 6.40
N ILE A 65 -0.98 -9.77 5.21
CA ILE A 65 -1.42 -8.52 4.62
C ILE A 65 -2.11 -8.83 3.30
N SER A 66 -3.37 -8.44 3.19
CA SER A 66 -4.26 -8.79 2.10
C SER A 66 -4.86 -7.56 1.44
N LEU A 67 -5.15 -7.69 0.14
CA LEU A 67 -5.91 -6.72 -0.64
C LEU A 67 -7.34 -7.21 -0.81
N ALA A 68 -8.30 -6.29 -0.87
CA ALA A 68 -9.63 -6.65 -1.33
C ALA A 68 -9.53 -7.18 -2.77
N PRO A 69 -10.24 -8.27 -3.14
CA PRO A 69 -10.20 -8.81 -4.50
C PRO A 69 -10.49 -7.76 -5.58
N SER A 70 -11.37 -6.80 -5.29
CA SER A 70 -11.68 -5.68 -6.18
C SER A 70 -10.47 -4.77 -6.43
N SER A 71 -9.65 -4.50 -5.42
CA SER A 71 -8.42 -3.70 -5.56
C SER A 71 -7.37 -4.40 -6.40
N VAL A 72 -7.28 -5.74 -6.29
CA VAL A 72 -6.39 -6.55 -7.13
C VAL A 72 -6.80 -6.45 -8.59
N THR A 73 -8.09 -6.65 -8.87
CA THR A 73 -8.65 -6.54 -10.21
C THR A 73 -8.46 -5.13 -10.78
N ASP A 74 -8.73 -4.08 -9.99
CA ASP A 74 -8.54 -2.68 -10.41
C ASP A 74 -7.09 -2.39 -10.83
N ILE A 75 -6.09 -2.85 -10.06
CA ILE A 75 -4.67 -2.66 -10.44
C ILE A 75 -4.33 -3.43 -11.72
N ILE A 76 -4.77 -4.68 -11.83
CA ILE A 76 -4.52 -5.50 -13.01
C ILE A 76 -5.15 -4.85 -14.25
N ASP A 77 -6.36 -4.32 -14.13
CA ASP A 77 -7.06 -3.66 -15.23
C ASP A 77 -6.38 -2.35 -15.64
N LYS A 78 -5.90 -1.56 -14.68
CA LYS A 78 -5.07 -0.37 -14.95
C LYS A 78 -3.79 -0.71 -15.69
N ILE A 79 -3.10 -1.77 -15.29
CA ILE A 79 -1.90 -2.25 -15.98
C ILE A 79 -2.23 -2.70 -17.41
N LYS A 80 -3.28 -3.51 -17.58
CA LYS A 80 -3.70 -3.99 -18.91
C LYS A 80 -4.09 -2.83 -19.82
N SER A 81 -4.82 -1.85 -19.31
CA SER A 81 -5.20 -0.64 -20.05
C SER A 81 -3.97 0.17 -20.46
N PHE A 82 -3.00 0.34 -19.57
CA PHE A 82 -1.73 0.99 -19.88
C PHE A 82 -0.99 0.27 -21.02
N LEU A 83 -0.88 -1.06 -20.96
CA LEU A 83 -0.21 -1.86 -22.00
C LEU A 83 -0.98 -1.92 -23.33
N ALA A 84 -2.32 -1.83 -23.30
CA ALA A 84 -3.18 -1.92 -24.48
C ALA A 84 -3.26 -0.61 -25.29
N THR A 85 -2.60 0.47 -24.85
CA THR A 85 -2.66 1.76 -25.55
C THR A 85 -2.06 1.67 -26.96
N THR A 86 -2.91 1.78 -27.97
CA THR A 86 -2.53 1.78 -29.39
C THR A 86 -1.84 3.09 -29.76
N GLY A 87 -0.76 3.03 -30.55
CA GLY A 87 0.05 4.22 -30.93
C GLY A 87 1.25 4.50 -30.03
N HIS A 88 1.50 3.65 -29.03
CA HIS A 88 2.67 3.55 -28.16
C HIS A 88 3.05 4.77 -27.30
N ALA A 89 2.58 5.98 -27.54
CA ALA A 89 2.94 7.17 -26.75
C ALA A 89 1.86 7.55 -25.74
N LEU A 90 2.12 7.34 -24.45
CA LEU A 90 1.27 7.79 -23.34
C LEU A 90 1.78 9.07 -22.72
N ALA A 91 0.90 9.96 -22.27
CA ALA A 91 1.32 11.19 -21.60
C ALA A 91 2.08 10.86 -20.31
N LEU A 92 3.08 11.67 -19.94
CA LEU A 92 3.84 11.50 -18.70
C LEU A 92 2.92 11.38 -17.47
N CYS A 93 1.80 12.10 -17.43
CA CYS A 93 0.82 11.96 -16.35
C CYS A 93 0.26 10.54 -16.21
N ASP A 94 0.07 9.81 -17.30
CA ASP A 94 -0.46 8.44 -17.26
C ASP A 94 0.58 7.45 -16.72
N TRP A 95 1.86 7.66 -17.06
CA TRP A 95 2.98 6.94 -16.45
C TRP A 95 3.07 7.20 -14.94
N GLN A 96 2.94 8.46 -14.53
CA GLN A 96 2.98 8.85 -13.10
C GLN A 96 1.78 8.30 -12.33
N ARG A 97 0.59 8.30 -12.92
CA ARG A 97 -0.62 7.69 -12.33
C ARG A 97 -0.43 6.20 -12.11
N LEU A 98 0.07 5.47 -13.11
CA LEU A 98 0.37 4.05 -12.96
C LEU A 98 1.44 3.83 -11.88
N ALA A 99 2.54 4.58 -11.92
CA ALA A 99 3.60 4.48 -10.92
C ALA A 99 3.08 4.74 -9.50
N GLY A 100 2.15 5.69 -9.32
CA GLY A 100 1.49 5.93 -8.03
C GLY A 100 0.68 4.73 -7.53
N HIS A 101 -0.13 4.11 -8.41
CA HIS A 101 -0.89 2.91 -8.06
C HIS A 101 0.01 1.72 -7.71
N LEU A 102 1.11 1.54 -8.45
CA LEU A 102 2.06 0.47 -8.18
C LEU A 102 2.86 0.76 -6.91
N ASN A 103 3.24 2.01 -6.65
CA ASN A 103 3.91 2.38 -5.40
C ASN A 103 3.02 2.12 -4.18
N TRP A 104 1.70 2.34 -4.30
CA TRP A 104 0.75 1.91 -3.28
C TRP A 104 0.77 0.40 -3.10
N LEU A 105 0.58 -0.39 -4.17
CA LEU A 105 0.59 -1.86 -4.15
C LEU A 105 1.88 -2.43 -3.52
N LEU A 106 3.04 -1.87 -3.85
CA LEU A 106 4.33 -2.44 -3.45
C LEU A 106 4.66 -2.27 -1.96
N ASN A 107 3.87 -1.49 -1.21
CA ASN A 107 3.92 -1.50 0.26
C ASN A 107 3.63 -2.90 0.85
N VAL A 108 2.88 -3.74 0.12
CA VAL A 108 2.53 -5.10 0.55
C VAL A 108 3.09 -6.18 -0.38
N LEU A 109 3.86 -5.77 -1.39
CA LEU A 109 4.54 -6.66 -2.31
C LEU A 109 5.96 -6.16 -2.60
N PRO A 110 6.88 -6.13 -1.61
CA PRO A 110 8.19 -5.53 -1.78
C PRO A 110 9.02 -6.15 -2.93
N TRP A 111 8.80 -7.43 -3.21
CA TRP A 111 9.49 -8.14 -4.30
C TRP A 111 9.10 -7.64 -5.69
N GLY A 112 7.98 -6.93 -5.86
CA GLY A 112 7.58 -6.35 -7.13
C GLY A 112 8.29 -5.03 -7.47
N CYS A 113 9.12 -4.49 -6.56
CA CYS A 113 9.86 -3.24 -6.75
C CYS A 113 10.71 -3.13 -8.04
N PRO A 114 11.31 -4.21 -8.58
CA PRO A 114 12.02 -4.14 -9.86
C PRO A 114 11.17 -3.55 -11.00
N ALA A 115 9.86 -3.82 -11.01
CA ALA A 115 8.97 -3.31 -12.06
C ALA A 115 8.80 -1.78 -12.05
N LEU A 116 8.95 -1.13 -10.89
CA LEU A 116 8.96 0.34 -10.80
C LEU A 116 10.25 0.95 -11.34
N SER A 117 11.38 0.24 -11.27
CA SER A 117 12.69 0.76 -11.68
C SER A 117 12.68 1.13 -13.16
N GLU A 118 12.15 0.25 -14.01
CA GLU A 118 12.04 0.50 -15.45
C GLU A 118 11.03 1.61 -15.79
N LEU A 119 9.92 1.71 -15.05
CA LEU A 119 8.98 2.82 -15.15
C LEU A 119 9.65 4.17 -14.85
N TYR A 120 10.33 4.29 -13.71
CA TYR A 120 11.02 5.52 -13.31
C TYR A 120 12.18 5.85 -14.23
N ARG A 121 12.97 4.86 -14.65
CA ARG A 121 14.04 5.04 -15.64
C ARG A 121 13.48 5.63 -16.93
N LYS A 122 12.29 5.18 -17.36
CA LYS A 122 11.64 5.70 -18.56
C LYS A 122 11.08 7.10 -18.39
N MET A 123 10.62 7.48 -17.19
CA MET A 123 10.13 8.83 -16.90
C MET A 123 11.24 9.83 -16.58
N SER A 124 12.43 9.37 -16.22
CA SER A 124 13.55 10.20 -15.78
C SER A 124 13.91 11.30 -16.79
N GLY A 125 14.16 12.52 -16.28
CA GLY A 125 14.50 13.70 -17.08
C GLY A 125 13.35 14.29 -17.91
N LYS A 126 12.11 13.80 -17.72
CA LYS A 126 10.93 14.30 -18.45
C LYS A 126 10.05 15.12 -17.51
N PHE A 127 9.74 16.33 -17.93
CA PHE A 127 8.99 17.30 -17.11
C PHE A 127 7.67 17.75 -17.76
N HIS A 128 7.45 17.42 -19.04
CA HIS A 128 6.27 17.85 -19.77
C HIS A 128 5.13 16.84 -19.58
N THR A 129 4.14 17.21 -18.76
CA THR A 129 3.03 16.37 -18.31
C THR A 129 2.29 15.64 -19.44
N TYR A 130 2.01 16.34 -20.54
CA TYR A 130 1.22 15.81 -21.67
C TYR A 130 2.09 15.28 -22.82
N ARG A 131 3.42 15.27 -22.67
CA ARG A 131 4.30 14.75 -23.71
C ARG A 131 4.18 13.23 -23.74
N GLY A 132 3.90 12.69 -24.93
CA GLY A 132 3.84 11.26 -25.18
C GLY A 132 5.20 10.58 -24.96
N ILE A 133 5.18 9.46 -24.23
CA ILE A 133 6.33 8.63 -23.92
C ILE A 133 6.02 7.22 -24.41
N HIS A 134 6.93 6.69 -25.24
CA HIS A 134 6.77 5.36 -25.79
C HIS A 134 7.00 4.25 -24.77
N ILE A 135 6.07 3.30 -24.67
CA ILE A 135 6.29 2.05 -23.93
C ILE A 135 7.34 1.23 -24.68
N ASN A 136 8.37 0.74 -23.97
CA ASN A 136 9.42 -0.12 -24.55
C ASN A 136 9.31 -1.56 -24.05
N ALA A 137 10.02 -2.46 -24.71
CA ALA A 137 10.01 -3.89 -24.38
C ALA A 137 10.39 -4.19 -22.92
N SER A 138 11.34 -3.44 -22.34
CA SER A 138 11.74 -3.60 -20.92
C SER A 138 10.58 -3.31 -19.96
N VAL A 139 9.88 -2.18 -20.15
CA VAL A 139 8.71 -1.84 -19.33
C VAL A 139 7.60 -2.88 -19.54
N THR A 140 7.35 -3.31 -20.77
CA THR A 140 6.35 -4.36 -21.05
C THR A 140 6.69 -5.65 -20.31
N ALA A 141 7.94 -6.13 -20.41
CA ALA A 141 8.36 -7.38 -19.77
C ALA A 141 8.18 -7.34 -18.24
N GLU A 142 8.69 -6.30 -17.59
CA GLU A 142 8.63 -6.15 -16.12
C GLU A 142 7.19 -6.00 -15.62
N ILE A 143 6.38 -5.21 -16.32
CA ILE A 143 4.99 -4.97 -15.91
C ILE A 143 4.10 -6.18 -16.19
N THR A 144 4.33 -6.91 -17.28
CA THR A 144 3.67 -8.20 -17.53
C THR A 144 4.06 -9.23 -16.49
N TRP A 145 5.34 -9.30 -16.11
CA TRP A 145 5.79 -10.14 -15.00
C TRP A 145 5.07 -9.77 -13.70
N LEU A 146 4.96 -8.47 -13.37
CA LEU A 146 4.27 -8.00 -12.18
C LEU A 146 2.79 -8.46 -12.14
N VAL A 147 2.08 -8.37 -13.27
CA VAL A 147 0.69 -8.88 -13.37
C VAL A 147 0.60 -10.37 -13.05
N SER A 148 1.61 -11.16 -13.42
CA SER A 148 1.63 -12.59 -13.16
C SER A 148 1.87 -12.93 -11.68
N ILE A 149 2.55 -12.07 -10.91
CA ILE A 149 2.90 -12.34 -9.51
C ILE A 149 1.85 -11.81 -8.54
N ILE A 150 1.13 -10.73 -8.89
CA ILE A 150 0.15 -10.07 -8.03
C ILE A 150 -0.86 -11.08 -7.45
N PRO A 151 -1.53 -11.94 -8.24
CA PRO A 151 -2.52 -12.88 -7.70
C PRO A 151 -1.92 -13.96 -6.80
N ARG A 152 -0.62 -14.24 -6.94
CA ARG A 152 0.08 -15.31 -6.20
C ARG A 152 0.68 -14.82 -4.89
N SER A 153 0.80 -13.51 -4.72
CA SER A 153 1.60 -12.90 -3.64
C SER A 153 0.77 -12.14 -2.62
N ILE A 154 -0.54 -11.98 -2.85
CA ILE A 154 -1.46 -11.28 -1.96
C ILE A 154 -2.00 -12.26 -0.92
N GLY A 155 -1.92 -11.90 0.37
CA GLY A 155 -2.28 -12.78 1.48
C GLY A 155 -1.17 -13.74 1.90
N VAL A 156 0.06 -13.55 1.40
CA VAL A 156 1.22 -14.33 1.85
C VAL A 156 1.58 -13.93 3.28
N GLN A 157 1.82 -14.93 4.14
CA GLN A 157 2.21 -14.74 5.53
C GLN A 157 3.54 -14.00 5.61
N CYS A 158 3.60 -12.95 6.43
CA CYS A 158 4.80 -12.16 6.69
C CYS A 158 5.81 -12.92 7.57
N SER A 159 5.40 -14.02 8.21
CA SER A 159 6.26 -14.89 9.02
C SER A 159 5.76 -16.32 9.02
N ASP A 160 6.64 -17.27 8.72
CA ASP A 160 6.44 -18.69 9.00
C ASP A 160 6.73 -18.87 10.50
N SER A 161 5.73 -18.70 11.35
CA SER A 161 5.86 -18.71 12.81
C SER A 161 6.00 -20.14 13.35
N GLY A 162 7.03 -20.86 12.91
CA GLY A 162 7.45 -22.17 13.44
C GLY A 162 8.66 -22.12 14.35
N LEU A 163 9.28 -20.95 14.56
CA LEU A 163 10.49 -20.78 15.37
C LEU A 163 10.38 -19.49 16.21
N TRP A 164 9.74 -19.60 17.37
CA TRP A 164 9.96 -18.71 18.52
C TRP A 164 10.31 -19.59 19.72
#